data_AF-A0A2P7QE73-F1
#
_entry.id   AF-A0A2P7QE73-F1
#
_cell.length_a   1.000
_cell.length_b   1.000
_cell.length_c   1.000
_cell.angle_alpha   90.00
_cell.angle_beta   90.00
_cell.angle_gamma   90.00
#
_symmetry.space_group_name_H-M   'P 1'
#
loop_
_entity.id
_entity.type
_entity.pdbx_description
1 polymer ?
#
loop_
_entity_poly.entity_id
_entity_poly.type
_entity_poly.pdbx_seq_one_letter_code
_entity_poly.pdbx_strand_id
1 'polypeptide(L)' 'MAERRQPGDLDRQITDLLDSLSFDLPAWRSFSQRFRGRVFCGLFLASGNEGLTLRSETLARLGDRGLLLDLDIYGLDEPA' A
#
# COMPACT_ATOMS: atom_id res chain seq x y z
N MET A 1 -4.46 3.55 10.69
CA MET A 1 -4.50 4.18 9.35
C MET A 1 -3.28 5.08 9.22
N ALA A 2 -2.73 5.24 8.02
CA ALA A 2 -1.54 6.09 7.83
C ALA A 2 -1.90 7.56 8.02
N GLU A 3 -0.93 8.36 8.48
CA GLU A 3 -1.08 9.81 8.54
C GLU A 3 -1.18 10.41 7.14
N ARG A 4 -1.98 11.48 6.99
CA ARG A 4 -2.16 12.16 5.71
C ARG A 4 -0.89 12.94 5.34
N ARG A 5 -0.49 12.86 4.07
CA ARG A 5 0.68 13.56 3.52
C ARG A 5 0.29 14.39 2.30
N GLN A 6 0.94 15.55 2.11
CA GLN A 6 0.81 16.40 0.93
C GLN A 6 2.20 16.97 0.56
N PRO A 7 2.73 16.70 -0.65
CA PRO A 7 2.17 15.81 -1.69
C PRO A 7 2.01 14.35 -1.18
N GLY A 8 1.19 13.56 -1.87
CA GLY A 8 0.97 12.16 -1.49
C GLY A 8 2.28 11.36 -1.53
N ASP A 9 2.44 10.43 -0.59
CA ASP A 9 3.65 9.60 -0.46
C ASP A 9 3.24 8.21 0.03
N LEU A 10 2.67 7.42 -0.91
CA LEU A 10 2.12 6.12 -0.57
C LEU A 10 3.20 5.17 -0.05
N ASP A 11 4.39 5.21 -0.66
CA ASP A 11 5.50 4.36 -0.26
C ASP A 11 5.85 4.56 1.22
N ARG A 12 6.03 5.82 1.63
CA ARG A 12 6.33 6.12 3.02
C ARG A 12 5.18 5.77 3.95
N GLN A 13 3.94 6.05 3.56
CA GLN A 13 2.75 5.71 4.36
C GLN A 13 2.63 4.21 4.60
N ILE A 14 2.94 3.36 3.61
CA ILE A 14 3.00 1.91 3.77
C ILE A 14 4.11 1.56 4.75
N THR A 15 5.33 2.09 4.56
CA THR A 15 6.45 1.74 5.45
C THR A 15 6.22 2.16 6.90
N ASP A 16 5.68 3.36 7.15
CA ASP A 16 5.34 3.86 8.50
C ASP A 16 4.31 2.94 9.19
N LEU A 17 3.29 2.48 8.45
CA LEU A 17 2.33 1.51 8.96
C LEU A 17 3.03 0.19 9.31
N LEU A 18 3.84 -0.36 8.40
CA LEU A 18 4.53 -1.61 8.62
C LEU A 18 5.60 -1.53 9.74
N ASP A 19 6.18 -0.36 9.99
CA ASP A 19 7.13 -0.10 11.08
C ASP A 19 6.46 -0.14 12.46
N SER A 20 5.18 0.22 12.53
CA SER A 20 4.39 0.17 13.76
C SER A 20 3.88 -1.22 14.14
N LEU A 21 4.10 -2.22 13.27
CA LEU A 21 3.58 -3.57 13.41
C LEU A 21 4.68 -4.56 13.82
N SER A 22 4.27 -5.72 14.32
CA SER A 22 5.20 -6.81 14.66
C SER A 22 6.12 -7.19 13.49
N PHE A 23 7.36 -7.54 13.82
CA PHE A 23 8.36 -8.08 12.89
C PHE A 23 8.36 -9.62 12.83
N ASP A 24 7.41 -10.29 13.50
CA ASP A 24 7.26 -11.76 13.45
C ASP A 24 6.70 -12.21 12.10
N LEU A 25 7.59 -12.45 11.15
CA LEU A 25 7.22 -12.85 9.79
C LEU A 25 6.52 -14.21 9.71
N PRO A 26 6.92 -15.27 10.46
CA PRO A 26 6.16 -16.51 10.52
C PRO A 26 4.69 -16.31 10.93
N ALA A 27 4.44 -15.51 11.98
CA ALA A 27 3.07 -15.20 12.40
C ALA A 27 2.31 -14.43 11.32
N TRP A 28 2.94 -13.44 10.69
CA TRP A 28 2.36 -12.69 9.57
C TRP A 28 1.98 -13.60 8.40
N ARG A 29 2.86 -14.49 7.96
CA ARG A 29 2.58 -15.40 6.83
C ARG A 29 1.41 -16.32 7.15
N SER A 30 1.38 -16.91 8.34
CA SER A 30 0.26 -17.75 8.82
C SER A 30 -1.06 -16.97 8.84
N PHE A 31 -1.03 -15.76 9.40
CA PHE A 31 -2.20 -14.88 9.46
C PHE A 31 -2.70 -14.49 8.07
N SER A 32 -1.82 -13.97 7.21
CA SER A 32 -2.18 -13.48 5.88
C SER A 32 -2.70 -14.61 4.99
N GLN A 33 -2.11 -15.81 5.06
CA GLN A 33 -2.61 -16.98 4.33
C GLN A 33 -4.02 -17.40 4.78
N ARG A 34 -4.28 -17.37 6.09
CA ARG A 34 -5.57 -17.79 6.65
C ARG A 34 -6.68 -16.76 6.43
N PHE A 35 -6.36 -15.47 6.49
CA PHE A 35 -7.34 -14.39 6.53
C PHE A 35 -7.27 -13.43 5.35
N ARG A 36 -6.47 -13.74 4.31
CA ARG A 36 -6.29 -12.91 3.10
C ARG A 36 -5.83 -11.49 3.44
N GLY A 37 -4.74 -11.40 4.19
CA GLY A 37 -4.15 -10.13 4.60
C GLY A 37 -3.83 -9.24 3.39
N ARG A 38 -4.24 -7.97 3.44
CA ARG A 38 -3.99 -6.99 2.37
C ARG A 38 -3.74 -5.59 2.92
N VAL A 39 -2.97 -4.82 2.17
CA VAL A 39 -2.90 -3.37 2.27
C VAL A 39 -3.75 -2.81 1.14
N PHE A 40 -4.85 -2.16 1.51
CA PHE A 40 -5.76 -1.53 0.57
C PHE A 40 -5.45 -0.03 0.47
N CYS A 41 -5.36 0.50 -0.75
CA CYS A 41 -5.10 1.91 -1.01
C CYS A 41 -6.05 2.45 -2.09
N GLY A 42 -6.79 3.49 -1.75
CA GLY A 42 -7.50 4.32 -2.74
C GLY A 42 -6.60 5.46 -3.20
N LEU A 43 -6.32 5.53 -4.49
CA LEU A 43 -5.48 6.54 -5.13
C LEU A 43 -6.34 7.49 -5.96
N PHE A 44 -6.25 8.78 -5.66
CA PHE A 44 -6.95 9.84 -6.38
C PHE A 44 -5.91 10.62 -7.17
N LEU A 45 -5.90 10.43 -8.49
CA LEU A 45 -4.98 11.09 -9.40
C LEU A 45 -5.51 12.47 -9.77
N ALA A 46 -4.60 13.43 -10.00
CA ALA A 46 -5.00 14.76 -10.46
C ALA A 46 -5.31 14.78 -11.97
N SER A 47 -4.79 13.82 -12.73
CA SER A 47 -5.06 13.63 -14.16
C SER A 47 -4.89 12.16 -14.58
N GLY A 48 -5.40 11.82 -15.76
CA GLY A 48 -5.19 10.50 -16.35
C GLY A 48 -3.72 10.22 -16.66
N ASN A 49 -3.31 8.96 -16.56
CA ASN A 49 -1.91 8.51 -16.76
C ASN A 49 -0.88 9.11 -15.78
N GLU A 50 -1.31 9.58 -14.61
CA GLU A 50 -0.38 9.82 -13.50
C GLU A 50 0.06 8.50 -12.87
N GLY A 51 1.38 8.30 -12.83
CA GLY A 51 1.99 7.14 -12.19
C GLY A 51 2.29 7.39 -10.72
N LEU A 52 2.28 6.30 -9.94
CA LEU A 52 2.89 6.22 -8.63
C LEU A 52 3.98 5.15 -8.69
N THR A 53 5.07 5.37 -7.97
CA THR A 53 6.12 4.35 -7.80
C THR A 53 6.22 3.92 -6.35
N LEU A 54 6.31 2.61 -6.13
CA LEU A 54 6.70 2.02 -4.86
C LEU A 54 8.14 1.51 -4.97
N ARG A 55 8.90 1.67 -3.89
CA ARG A 55 10.24 1.12 -3.79
C ARG A 55 10.19 -0.41 -3.67
N SER A 56 11.20 -1.08 -4.21
CA SER A 56 11.36 -2.53 -4.11
C SER A 56 11.32 -3.03 -2.68
N GLU A 57 11.91 -2.28 -1.75
CA GLU A 57 11.97 -2.58 -0.32
C GLU A 57 10.58 -2.58 0.30
N THR A 58 9.74 -1.61 -0.07
CA THR A 58 8.34 -1.55 0.39
C THR A 58 7.56 -2.76 -0.10
N LEU A 59 7.72 -3.13 -1.38
CA LEU A 59 7.10 -4.32 -1.96
C LEU A 59 7.60 -5.62 -1.30
N ALA A 60 8.90 -5.72 -1.02
CA ALA A 60 9.50 -6.86 -0.33
C ALA A 60 8.92 -7.00 1.09
N ARG A 61 8.78 -5.89 1.84
CA ARG A 61 8.20 -5.91 3.18
C ARG A 61 6.74 -6.36 3.22
N LEU A 62 5.97 -6.05 2.18
CA LEU A 62 4.61 -6.57 1.99
C LEU A 62 4.63 -8.07 1.68
N GLY A 63 5.48 -8.49 0.73
CA GLY A 63 5.65 -9.88 0.33
C GLY A 63 6.12 -10.78 1.48
N ASP A 64 7.06 -10.30 2.30
CA ASP A 64 7.58 -11.02 3.46
C ASP A 64 6.52 -11.29 4.54
N ARG A 65 5.50 -10.43 4.61
CA ARG A 65 4.32 -10.59 5.47
C ARG A 65 3.18 -11.36 4.79
N GLY A 66 3.36 -11.74 3.53
CA GLY A 66 2.33 -12.41 2.72
C GLY A 66 1.12 -11.53 2.42
N LEU A 67 1.29 -10.21 2.44
CA LEU A 67 0.20 -9.25 2.23
C LEU A 67 0.02 -8.96 0.74
N LEU A 68 -1.23 -8.89 0.28
CA LEU A 68 -1.56 -8.35 -1.04
C LEU A 68 -1.50 -6.83 -1.02
N LEU A 69 -1.08 -6.22 -2.13
CA LEU A 69 -1.33 -4.81 -2.41
C LEU A 69 -2.59 -4.72 -3.27
N ASP A 70 -3.61 -4.05 -2.74
CA ASP A 70 -4.93 -3.90 -3.36
C ASP A 70 -5.17 -2.41 -3.63
N LEU A 71 -5.38 -2.05 -4.90
CA LEU A 71 -5.39 -0.66 -5.35
C LEU A 71 -6.70 -0.35 -6.07
N ASP A 72 -7.40 0.66 -5.56
CA ASP A 72 -8.39 1.37 -6.35
C ASP A 72 -7.73 2.65 -6.87
N ILE A 73 -7.70 2.83 -8.19
CA ILE A 73 -7.09 3.99 -8.83
C ILE A 73 -8.19 4.79 -9.53
N TYR A 74 -8.43 5.99 -9.03
CA TYR A 74 -9.41 6.93 -9.55
C TYR A 74 -8.70 8.06 -10.30
N GLY A 75 -8.98 8.18 -11.60
CA GLY A 75 -8.61 9.37 -12.38
C GLY A 75 -9.66 10.46 -12.23
N LEU A 76 -9.25 11.72 -12.32
CA LEU A 76 -10.18 12.79 -12.65
C LEU A 76 -10.51 12.69 -14.14
N ASP A 77 -11.66 12.11 -14.47
CA ASP A 77 -12.22 12.21 -15.82
C ASP A 77 -12.64 13.68 -16.03
N GLU A 78 -11.96 14.41 -16.92
CA GLU A 78 -12.57 15.63 -17.47
C GLU A 78 -13.81 15.20 -18.28
N PRO A 79 -14.98 15.83 -18.08
CA PRO A 79 -16.11 15.59 -18.96
C PRO A 79 -15.70 15.92 -20.39
N ALA A 80 -15.93 14.96 -21.30
CA ALA A 80 -15.68 15.09 -22.73
C ALA A 80 -16.43 16.28 -23.36
#